data_AF-A0A2R6NV89-F1
#
_entry.id   AF-A0A2R6NV89-F1
#
_cell.length_a   1.000
_cell.length_b   1.000
_cell.length_c   1.000
_cell.angle_alpha   90.00
_cell.angle_beta   90.00
_cell.angle_gamma   90.00
#
_symmetry.space_group_name_H-M   'P 1'
#
loop_
_entity.id
_entity.type
_entity.pdbx_description
1 polymer ?
#
loop_
_entity_poly.entity_id
_entity_poly.type
_entity_poly.pdbx_seq_one_letter_code
_entity_poly.pdbx_strand_id
1 'polypeptide(L)'
;MDNAEFHAAVYHVVRQIPPQNVTSYGHIAKLIGMPRHSRHVGQALKWLSPETAPPIPWQRVLASNGTISSRGPGTNGAQRQREALEAEGVEVTQGRSGELHVNLHRFGWFPAVGSIDTGVVHNDSEGQTSNSDDDTGSGDV
;
A
#
# COMPACT_ATOMS: atom_id res chain seq x y z
N MET A 1 -13.42 2.92 8.52
CA MET A 1 -12.98 1.71 7.81
C MET A 1 -12.86 0.60 8.83
N ASP A 2 -13.64 -0.45 8.68
CA ASP A 2 -13.46 -1.67 9.48
C ASP A 2 -12.28 -2.52 8.95
N ASN A 3 -11.95 -3.62 9.64
CA ASN A 3 -10.81 -4.46 9.25
C ASN A 3 -11.04 -5.18 7.90
N ALA A 4 -12.29 -5.50 7.56
CA ALA A 4 -12.62 -6.19 6.32
C ALA A 4 -12.50 -5.25 5.12
N GLU A 5 -13.03 -4.03 5.25
CA GLU A 5 -12.85 -2.95 4.28
C GLU A 5 -11.36 -2.63 4.08
N PHE A 6 -10.59 -2.55 5.17
CA PHE A 6 -9.15 -2.30 5.09
C PHE A 6 -8.41 -3.38 4.29
N HIS A 7 -8.68 -4.65 4.58
CA HIS A 7 -8.11 -5.75 3.81
C HIS A 7 -8.53 -5.71 2.34
N ALA A 8 -9.80 -5.44 2.06
CA ALA A 8 -10.32 -5.33 0.70
C ALA A 8 -9.62 -4.21 -0.09
N ALA A 9 -9.44 -3.03 0.50
CA ALA A 9 -8.73 -1.90 -0.12
C ALA A 9 -7.24 -2.21 -0.34
N VAL A 10 -6.57 -2.84 0.63
CA VAL A 10 -5.19 -3.30 0.46
C VAL A 10 -5.08 -4.27 -0.72
N TYR A 11 -5.98 -5.26 -0.81
CA TYR A 11 -5.96 -6.24 -1.89
C TYR A 11 -6.28 -5.59 -3.25
N HIS A 12 -7.19 -4.63 -3.28
CA HIS A 12 -7.53 -3.87 -4.47
C HIS A 12 -6.33 -3.08 -5.01
N VAL A 13 -5.61 -2.35 -4.15
CA VAL A 13 -4.41 -1.61 -4.54
C VAL A 13 -3.28 -2.55 -4.97
N VAL A 14 -3.06 -3.66 -4.26
CA VAL A 14 -2.00 -4.62 -4.61
C VAL A 14 -2.23 -5.26 -5.98
N ARG A 15 -3.48 -5.49 -6.37
CA ARG A 15 -3.83 -6.00 -7.72
C ARG A 15 -3.50 -5.03 -8.85
N GLN A 16 -3.43 -3.73 -8.56
CA GLN A 16 -3.11 -2.71 -9.56
C GLN A 16 -1.61 -2.52 -9.78
N ILE A 17 -0.77 -3.08 -8.92
CA ILE A 17 0.68 -2.99 -9.09
C ILE A 17 1.04 -3.70 -10.41
N PRO A 18 1.65 -3.02 -11.39
CA PRO A 18 1.99 -3.65 -12.66
C PRO A 18 3.02 -4.78 -12.47
N PRO A 19 3.08 -5.75 -13.40
CA PRO A 19 4.18 -6.72 -13.42
C PRO A 19 5.52 -5.99 -13.54
N GLN A 20 6.58 -6.58 -13.01
CA GLN A 20 7.92 -5.96 -12.91
C GLN A 20 8.03 -4.78 -11.96
N ASN A 21 6.93 -4.39 -11.31
CA ASN A 21 6.96 -3.29 -10.37
C ASN A 21 6.75 -3.76 -8.94
N VAL A 22 7.34 -3.01 -8.02
CA VAL A 22 7.26 -3.25 -6.59
C VAL A 22 6.86 -1.98 -5.86
N THR A 23 6.16 -2.12 -4.75
CA THR A 23 5.80 -1.00 -3.88
C THR A 23 6.13 -1.33 -2.42
N SER A 24 5.93 -0.37 -1.53
CA SER A 24 6.19 -0.58 -0.10
C SER A 24 4.91 -0.68 0.72
N TYR A 25 4.95 -1.42 1.83
CA TYR A 25 3.84 -1.48 2.80
C TYR A 25 3.38 -0.09 3.25
N GLY A 26 4.33 0.83 3.46
CA GLY A 26 4.04 2.20 3.83
C GLY A 26 3.36 2.99 2.71
N HIS A 27 3.71 2.72 1.45
CA HIS A 27 3.07 3.38 0.32
C HIS A 27 1.63 2.92 0.11
N ILE A 28 1.36 1.61 0.19
CA ILE A 28 -0.01 1.09 0.14
C ILE A 28 -0.87 1.72 1.24
N ALA A 29 -0.32 1.77 2.46
CA ALA A 29 -0.99 2.39 3.59
C ALA A 29 -1.30 3.89 3.35
N LYS A 30 -0.40 4.62 2.67
CA LYS A 30 -0.65 6.01 2.25
C LYS A 30 -1.74 6.11 1.19
N LEU A 31 -1.75 5.23 0.20
CA LEU A 31 -2.73 5.24 -0.90
C LEU A 31 -4.15 5.09 -0.37
N ILE A 32 -4.38 4.17 0.57
CA ILE A 32 -5.69 3.95 1.19
C ILE A 32 -6.05 4.97 2.30
N GLY A 33 -5.27 6.05 2.46
CA GLY A 33 -5.53 7.10 3.45
C GLY A 33 -5.13 6.76 4.90
N MET A 34 -4.39 5.67 5.13
CA MET A 34 -4.02 5.18 6.47
C MET A 34 -2.48 5.08 6.66
N PRO A 35 -1.72 6.18 6.57
CA PRO A 35 -0.24 6.17 6.50
C PRO A 35 0.46 5.48 7.69
N ARG A 36 -0.19 5.40 8.85
CA ARG A 36 0.34 4.76 10.07
C ARG A 36 0.13 3.24 10.13
N HIS A 37 -0.53 2.65 9.13
CA HIS A 37 -0.99 1.25 9.16
C HIS A 37 -0.12 0.30 8.32
N SER A 38 1.13 0.66 8.01
CA SER A 38 2.05 -0.17 7.22
C SER A 38 2.22 -1.60 7.77
N ARG A 39 2.27 -1.77 9.10
CA ARG A 39 2.33 -3.10 9.75
C ARG A 39 1.05 -3.92 9.52
N HIS A 40 -0.10 -3.26 9.51
CA HIS A 40 -1.39 -3.92 9.26
C HIS A 40 -1.51 -4.39 7.81
N VAL A 41 -0.97 -3.62 6.85
CA VAL A 41 -0.86 -4.07 5.45
C VAL A 41 -0.06 -5.38 5.36
N GLY A 42 1.09 -5.45 6.05
CA GLY A 42 1.89 -6.67 6.11
C GLY A 42 1.15 -7.84 6.75
N GLN A 43 0.33 -7.57 7.77
CA GLN A 43 -0.50 -8.57 8.43
C GLN A 43 -1.62 -9.09 7.53
N ALA A 44 -2.29 -8.20 6.79
CA ALA A 44 -3.31 -8.54 5.80
C ALA A 44 -2.75 -9.49 4.74
N LEU A 45 -1.59 -9.14 4.16
CA LEU A 45 -0.94 -9.96 3.14
C LEU A 45 -0.40 -11.29 3.70
N LYS A 46 -0.12 -11.39 5.00
CA LYS A 46 0.31 -12.64 5.63
C LYS A 46 -0.82 -13.66 5.76
N TRP A 47 -2.07 -13.22 5.94
CA TRP A 47 -3.24 -14.08 6.10
C TRP A 47 -3.98 -14.36 4.79
N LEU A 48 -3.38 -14.03 3.65
CA LEU A 48 -3.96 -14.32 2.35
C LEU A 48 -4.12 -15.83 2.14
N SER A 49 -5.36 -16.26 1.93
CA SER A 49 -5.65 -17.62 1.49
C SER A 49 -5.23 -17.79 0.03
N PRO A 50 -4.56 -18.89 -0.34
CA PRO A 50 -4.16 -19.17 -1.72
C PRO A 50 -5.36 -19.33 -2.67
N GLU A 51 -6.56 -19.58 -2.14
CA GLU A 51 -7.81 -19.69 -2.89
C GLU A 51 -8.42 -18.33 -3.29
N THR A 52 -7.79 -17.22 -2.91
CA THR A 52 -8.32 -15.89 -3.20
C THR A 52 -8.29 -15.59 -4.70
N ALA A 53 -9.46 -15.46 -5.31
CA ALA A 53 -9.64 -15.10 -6.71
C ALA A 53 -10.15 -13.64 -6.86
N PRO A 54 -9.59 -12.83 -7.78
CA PRO A 54 -8.36 -13.06 -8.53
C PRO A 54 -7.10 -13.06 -7.64
N PRO A 55 -6.01 -13.72 -8.08
CA PRO A 55 -4.78 -13.85 -7.32
C PRO A 55 -4.19 -12.48 -6.98
N ILE A 56 -3.65 -12.37 -5.77
CA ILE A 56 -3.09 -11.12 -5.25
C ILE A 56 -1.57 -11.22 -5.29
N PRO A 57 -0.87 -10.34 -6.05
CA PRO A 57 0.58 -10.40 -6.23
C PRO A 57 1.34 -9.86 -5.00
N TRP A 58 1.19 -10.55 -3.88
CA TRP A 58 1.78 -10.17 -2.59
C TRP A 58 3.32 -10.05 -2.66
N GLN A 59 3.97 -10.75 -3.59
CA GLN A 59 5.41 -10.70 -3.81
C GLN A 59 5.91 -9.30 -4.20
N ARG A 60 5.04 -8.45 -4.78
CA ARG A 60 5.38 -7.08 -5.22
C ARG A 60 5.45 -6.09 -4.06
N VAL A 61 5.18 -6.50 -2.83
CA VAL A 61 5.13 -5.61 -1.65
C VAL A 61 6.35 -5.85 -0.74
N LEU A 62 7.13 -4.79 -0.53
CA LEU A 62 8.42 -4.82 0.15
C LEU A 62 8.50 -3.81 1.31
N ALA A 63 9.59 -3.88 2.08
CA ALA A 63 9.93 -2.84 3.04
C ALA A 63 10.23 -1.51 2.32
N SER A 64 10.10 -0.38 3.02
CA SER A 64 10.30 0.96 2.46
C SER A 64 11.73 1.24 1.98
N ASN A 65 12.70 0.44 2.43
CA ASN A 65 14.10 0.48 1.99
C ASN A 65 14.38 -0.49 0.82
N GLY A 66 13.37 -1.20 0.30
CA GLY A 66 13.53 -2.17 -0.77
C GLY A 66 13.99 -3.55 -0.31
N THR A 67 14.10 -3.80 1.00
CA THR A 67 14.46 -5.11 1.54
C THR A 67 13.29 -6.09 1.45
N ILE A 68 13.58 -7.32 1.02
CA ILE A 68 12.65 -8.45 1.12
C ILE A 68 12.69 -8.97 2.56
N SER A 69 11.58 -8.79 3.29
CA SER A 69 11.50 -9.22 4.69
C SER A 69 11.49 -10.74 4.79
N SER A 70 12.49 -11.30 5.47
CA SER A 70 12.47 -12.72 5.86
C SER A 70 11.41 -12.94 6.93
N ARG A 71 10.40 -13.77 6.66
CA ARG A 71 9.29 -14.06 7.61
C ARG A 71 9.72 -15.07 8.68
N GLY A 72 10.86 -14.84 9.32
CA GLY A 72 11.41 -15.64 10.42
C GLY A 72 12.59 -16.56 10.01
N PRO A 73 13.48 -16.92 10.96
CA PRO A 73 14.58 -17.84 10.71
C PRO A 73 14.08 -19.20 10.23
N GLY A 74 14.71 -19.77 9.20
CA GLY A 74 14.35 -21.08 8.66
C GLY A 74 13.11 -21.11 7.74
N THR A 75 12.55 -19.94 7.39
CA THR A 75 11.41 -19.86 6.47
C THR A 75 11.85 -19.58 5.03
N ASN A 76 11.37 -20.38 4.07
CA ASN A 76 11.56 -20.14 2.64
C ASN A 76 10.71 -18.98 2.10
N GLY A 77 10.33 -18.02 2.95
CA GLY A 77 9.44 -16.91 2.58
C GLY A 77 10.13 -15.87 1.72
N ALA A 78 11.32 -15.43 2.13
CA ALA A 78 12.13 -14.47 1.36
C ALA A 78 12.58 -15.05 0.02
N GLN A 79 12.97 -16.33 0.01
CA GLN A 79 13.40 -17.02 -1.21
C GLN A 79 12.26 -17.19 -2.21
N ARG A 80 11.05 -17.61 -1.75
CA ARG A 80 9.87 -17.67 -2.62
C ARG A 80 9.48 -16.31 -3.19
N GLN A 81 9.58 -15.25 -2.37
CA GLN A 81 9.30 -13.90 -2.84
C GLN A 81 10.32 -13.46 -3.89
N ARG A 82 11.60 -13.77 -3.69
CA ARG A 82 12.65 -13.55 -4.68
C ARG A 82 12.37 -14.28 -5.99
N GLU A 83 12.10 -15.58 -5.94
CA GLU A 83 11.84 -16.39 -7.15
C GLU A 83 10.63 -15.85 -7.93
N ALA A 84 9.56 -15.45 -7.24
CA ALA A 84 8.40 -14.86 -7.88
C ALA A 84 8.69 -13.49 -8.51
N LEU A 85 9.54 -12.67 -7.89
CA LEU A 85 9.98 -11.39 -8.43
C LEU A 85 10.91 -11.57 -9.65
N GLU A 86 11.88 -12.48 -9.55
CA GLU A 86 12.80 -12.82 -10.65
C GLU A 86 12.04 -13.42 -11.84
N ALA A 87 11.01 -14.23 -11.60
CA ALA A 87 10.13 -14.76 -12.65
C ALA A 87 9.35 -13.67 -13.40
N GLU A 88 9.07 -12.53 -12.76
CA GLU A 88 8.48 -11.37 -13.43
C GLU A 88 9.53 -10.52 -14.17
N GLY A 89 10.82 -10.70 -13.87
CA GLY A 89 11.92 -9.89 -14.42
C GLY A 89 12.42 -8.79 -13.48
N VAL A 90 12.08 -8.84 -12.20
CA VAL A 90 12.60 -7.92 -11.17
C VAL A 90 13.95 -8.41 -10.68
N GLU A 91 14.95 -7.53 -10.73
CA GLU A 91 16.30 -7.85 -10.28
C GLU A 91 16.39 -7.77 -8.75
N VAL A 92 16.70 -8.91 -8.12
CA VAL A 92 16.92 -9.03 -6.67
C VAL A 92 18.42 -9.17 -6.41
N THR A 93 18.95 -8.25 -5.63
CA THR A 93 20.37 -8.25 -5.23
C THR A 93 20.50 -8.80 -3.81
N GLN A 94 21.58 -9.53 -3.53
CA GLN A 94 21.87 -10.03 -2.19
C GLN A 94 23.03 -9.24 -1.57
N GLY A 95 22.80 -8.66 -0.39
CA GLY A 95 23.81 -7.95 0.37
C GLY A 95 24.79 -8.90 1.07
N ARG A 96 25.89 -8.36 1.60
CA ARG A 96 26.91 -9.15 2.32
C ARG A 96 26.37 -9.84 3.59
N SER A 97 25.33 -9.27 4.19
CA SER A 97 24.59 -9.81 5.33
C SER A 97 23.63 -10.95 4.95
N GLY A 98 23.48 -11.26 3.66
CA GLY A 98 22.49 -12.21 3.13
C GLY A 98 21.10 -11.60 2.90
N GLU A 99 20.91 -10.31 3.19
CA GLU A 99 19.66 -9.59 2.97
C GLU A 99 19.39 -9.37 1.48
N LEU A 100 18.17 -9.68 1.06
CA LEU A 100 17.74 -9.50 -0.32
C LEU A 100 17.13 -8.10 -0.52
N HIS A 101 17.53 -7.42 -1.58
CA HIS A 101 17.18 -6.05 -1.87
C HIS A 101 16.73 -5.88 -3.32
N VAL A 102 15.70 -5.06 -3.53
CA VAL A 102 15.22 -4.64 -4.85
C VAL A 102 15.47 -3.15 -5.02
N ASN A 103 15.94 -2.77 -6.21
CA ASN A 103 16.14 -1.37 -6.55
C ASN A 103 14.78 -0.67 -6.77
N LEU A 104 14.30 0.03 -5.73
CA LEU A 104 13.05 0.80 -5.78
C LEU A 104 13.09 1.97 -6.76
N HIS A 105 14.27 2.47 -7.16
CA HIS A 105 14.33 3.51 -8.19
C HIS A 105 14.03 2.96 -9.58
N ARG A 106 14.38 1.69 -9.83
CA ARG A 106 14.17 1.03 -11.13
C ARG A 106 12.80 0.37 -11.23
N PHE A 107 12.38 -0.31 -10.17
CA PHE A 107 11.16 -1.13 -10.17
C PHE A 107 10.04 -0.50 -9.31
N GLY A 108 10.27 0.66 -8.70
CA GLY A 108 9.30 1.29 -7.80
C GLY A 108 8.03 1.73 -8.50
N TRP A 109 6.89 1.33 -7.95
CA TRP A 109 5.58 1.86 -8.29
C TRP A 109 5.04 2.66 -7.11
N PHE A 110 5.16 3.98 -7.25
CA PHE A 110 4.79 4.97 -6.25
C PHE A 110 3.86 6.03 -6.85
N PRO A 111 2.63 5.66 -7.23
CA PRO A 111 1.64 6.63 -7.71
C PRO A 111 1.31 7.65 -6.61
N ALA A 112 0.88 8.85 -7.02
CA ALA A 112 0.42 9.87 -6.09
C ALA A 112 -0.87 9.44 -5.38
N VAL A 113 -1.07 9.88 -4.14
CA VAL A 113 -2.34 9.65 -3.43
C VAL A 113 -3.47 10.31 -4.22
N GLY A 114 -4.57 9.59 -4.43
CA GLY A 114 -5.69 10.04 -5.26
C GLY A 114 -5.53 9.84 -6.77
N SER A 115 -4.39 9.31 -7.25
CA SER A 115 -4.19 9.04 -8.68
C SER A 115 -4.64 7.64 -9.14
N ILE A 116 -5.00 6.77 -8.20
CA ILE A 116 -5.53 5.42 -8.47
C ILE A 116 -6.83 5.22 -7.71
N ASP A 117 -7.70 4.35 -8.23
CA ASP A 117 -8.87 3.89 -7.51
C ASP A 117 -8.41 2.98 -6.36
N THR A 118 -8.70 3.34 -5.12
CA THR A 118 -8.34 2.53 -3.96
C THR A 118 -9.52 1.68 -3.47
N GLY A 119 -10.71 1.86 -4.06
CA GLY A 119 -11.96 1.33 -3.56
C GLY A 119 -12.40 1.94 -2.22
N VAL A 120 -11.65 2.93 -1.70
CA VAL A 120 -11.98 3.65 -0.48
C VAL A 120 -12.75 4.89 -0.87
N VAL A 121 -13.99 4.99 -0.38
CA VAL A 121 -14.76 6.22 -0.51
C VAL A 121 -14.09 7.25 0.40
N HIS A 122 -13.26 8.11 -0.18
CA HIS A 122 -12.76 9.29 0.50
C HIS A 122 -13.96 10.23 0.64
N ASN A 123 -14.63 10.17 1.80
CA ASN A 123 -15.64 11.14 2.14
C ASN A 123 -14.90 12.44 2.47
N ASP A 124 -14.46 13.15 1.42
CA ASP A 124 -13.99 14.53 1.51
C ASP A 124 -15.20 15.39 1.92
N SER A 125 -15.47 15.42 3.22
CA SER A 125 -16.50 16.25 3.81
C SER A 125 -15.97 16.83 5.11
N GLU A 126 -15.07 17.80 4.97
CA GLU A 126 -14.93 18.86 5.97
C GLU A 126 -14.83 20.22 5.27
N GLY A 127 -15.80 21.09 5.57
CA GLY A 127 -15.55 22.53 5.61
C GLY A 127 -16.10 23.37 4.47
N GLN A 128 -17.42 23.36 4.21
CA GLN A 128 -18.05 24.58 3.69
C GLN A 128 -18.45 25.44 4.89
N THR A 129 -17.48 26.22 5.38
CA THR A 129 -17.71 27.33 6.32
C THR A 129 -18.36 28.48 5.57
N SER A 130 -19.68 28.41 5.39
CA SER A 130 -20.47 29.61 5.11
C SER A 130 -20.89 30.22 6.44
N ASN A 131 -19.98 30.98 7.04
CA ASN A 131 -20.32 31.96 8.07
C ASN A 131 -21.03 33.10 7.32
N SER A 132 -22.36 33.09 7.31
CA SER A 132 -23.13 34.26 6.88
C SER A 132 -23.08 35.26 8.02
N ASP A 133 -22.14 36.20 7.91
CA ASP A 133 -22.22 37.49 8.58
C ASP A 133 -23.39 38.25 7.95
N ASP A 134 -24.55 38.28 8.62
CA ASP A 134 -25.56 39.32 8.37
C ASP A 134 -25.55 40.28 9.57
N ASP A 135 -24.65 41.25 9.43
CA ASP A 135 -24.67 42.53 10.12
C ASP A 135 -25.78 43.38 9.51
N THR A 136 -26.90 43.53 10.20
CA THR A 136 -27.82 44.65 9.97
C THR A 136 -28.23 45.30 11.29
N GLY A 137 -27.34 46.15 11.80
CA GLY A 137 -27.73 47.30 12.61
C GLY A 137 -28.28 48.44 11.73
N SER A 138 -29.58 48.70 11.84
CA SER A 138 -30.27 49.97 11.52
C SER A 138 -31.70 49.79 12.06
N GLY A 139 -32.15 50.43 13.13
CA GLY A 139 -32.18 51.87 13.35
C GLY A 139 -33.58 52.35 12.95
N ASP A 140 -34.47 52.58 13.91
CA ASP A 140 -35.64 53.46 13.71
C ASP A 140 -36.21 53.93 15.08
N VAL A 141 -36.10 55.25 15.26
CA VAL A 141 -36.88 56.25 16.03
C VAL A 141 -37.65 55.92 17.31
#